data_AF-A0AB34QSC5-F1
#
_entry.id   AF-A0AB34QSC5-F1
#
_cell.length_a   1.000
_cell.length_b   1.000
_cell.length_c   1.000
_cell.angle_alpha   90.00
_cell.angle_beta   90.00
_cell.angle_gamma   90.00
#
_symmetry.space_group_name_H-M   'P 1'
#
loop_
_entity.id
_entity.type
_entity.pdbx_description
1 polymer ?
#
loop_
_entity_poly.entity_id
_entity_poly.type
_entity_poly.pdbx_seq_one_letter_code
_entity_poly.pdbx_strand_id
1 'polypeptide(L)'
;MEIKAAIFDIKVTCNAHEGFNEESPTVHKETLEQLGNTIKEDLLKNGVDDVKIKGYYTEQLKAKHDMKYFEVNDPYYALIKAYTKEKAMELYTKDSADDEGDLANELTEVGEIYAAMRYGRAPGEDKDLVPLKEVLKDITSDEEMVLLTDGDLL
;
A
#
# COMPACT_ATOMS: atom_id res chain seq x y z
N MET A 1 25.59 -11.38 42.83
CA MET A 1 25.94 -10.13 42.15
C MET A 1 24.63 -9.37 42.00
N GLU A 2 24.37 -8.38 42.86
CA GLU A 2 23.12 -7.60 42.84
C GLU A 2 23.18 -6.58 41.70
N ILE A 3 22.20 -6.61 40.80
CA ILE A 3 22.07 -5.65 39.70
C ILE A 3 21.46 -4.38 40.30
N LYS A 4 22.30 -3.38 40.57
CA LYS A 4 21.87 -2.11 41.22
C LYS A 4 21.07 -1.19 40.30
N ALA A 5 21.18 -1.36 38.98
CA ALA A 5 20.43 -0.59 38.00
C ALA A 5 20.43 -1.32 36.65
N ALA A 6 19.29 -1.32 35.96
CA ALA A 6 19.17 -1.83 34.60
C ALA A 6 18.40 -0.82 33.74
N ILE A 7 18.92 -0.52 32.56
CA ILE A 7 18.30 0.35 31.57
C ILE A 7 17.88 -0.51 30.39
N PHE A 8 16.60 -0.49 30.05
CA PHE A 8 16.03 -1.20 28.92
C PHE A 8 15.46 -0.21 27.91
N ASP A 9 15.92 -0.28 26.68
CA ASP A 9 15.34 0.43 25.55
C ASP A 9 14.36 -0.50 24.84
N ILE A 10 13.06 -0.18 24.90
CA ILE A 10 12.00 -0.97 24.28
C ILE A 10 11.46 -0.19 23.10
N LYS A 11 11.76 -0.67 21.88
CA LYS A 11 11.16 -0.14 20.65
C LYS A 11 9.98 -1.03 20.27
N VAL A 12 8.78 -0.46 20.27
CA VAL A 12 7.57 -1.14 19.85
C VAL A 12 7.11 -0.52 18.53
N THR A 13 6.91 -1.36 17.51
CA THR A 13 6.32 -0.93 16.23
C THR A 13 4.94 -1.54 16.13
N CYS A 14 3.91 -0.70 16.19
CA CYS A 14 2.54 -1.10 15.95
C CYS A 14 2.22 -0.85 14.47
N ASN A 15 1.90 -1.91 13.73
CA ASN A 15 1.38 -1.78 12.37
C ASN A 15 -0.14 -1.68 12.46
N ALA A 16 -0.72 -0.54 12.08
CA ALA A 16 -2.16 -0.42 11.92
C ALA A 16 -2.53 -0.97 10.53
N HIS A 17 -3.48 -1.90 10.49
CA HIS A 17 -4.11 -2.38 9.25
C HIS A 17 -5.50 -1.74 9.14
N GLU A 18 -5.86 -1.22 7.97
CA GLU A 18 -7.23 -0.75 7.72
C GLU A 18 -8.23 -1.87 7.98
N GLY A 19 -9.27 -1.57 8.77
CA GLY A 19 -10.32 -2.50 9.17
C GLY A 19 -10.14 -3.20 10.53
N PHE A 20 -9.01 -3.01 11.23
CA PHE A 20 -8.78 -3.64 12.55
C PHE A 20 -8.70 -2.67 13.74
N ASN A 21 -8.58 -1.36 13.52
CA ASN A 21 -8.54 -0.37 14.59
C ASN A 21 -9.65 0.68 14.41
N GLU A 22 -10.84 0.40 14.93
CA GLU A 22 -11.81 1.46 15.26
C GLU A 22 -11.40 2.22 16.54
N GLU A 23 -10.40 1.72 17.27
CA GLU A 23 -9.93 2.35 18.50
C GLU A 23 -8.98 3.52 18.21
N SER A 24 -9.28 4.67 18.81
CA SER A 24 -8.50 5.91 18.72
C SER A 24 -7.03 5.68 19.09
N PRO A 25 -6.05 6.39 18.48
CA PRO A 25 -4.64 6.41 18.88
C PRO A 25 -4.39 6.60 20.38
N THR A 26 -5.36 7.20 21.09
CA THR A 26 -5.37 7.33 22.56
C THR A 26 -5.37 5.98 23.28
N VAL A 27 -6.13 5.00 22.80
CA VAL A 27 -6.29 3.67 23.42
C VAL A 27 -5.02 2.83 23.27
N HIS A 28 -4.34 2.91 22.12
CA HIS A 28 -3.07 2.23 21.89
C HIS A 28 -1.95 2.78 22.79
N LYS A 29 -1.94 4.10 23.03
CA LYS A 29 -1.00 4.73 23.95
C LYS A 29 -1.19 4.23 25.39
N GLU A 30 -2.43 4.21 25.87
CA GLU A 30 -2.76 3.72 27.22
C GLU A 30 -2.35 2.25 27.42
N THR A 31 -2.57 1.40 26.42
CA THR A 31 -2.18 -0.01 26.45
C THR A 31 -0.66 -0.19 26.55
N LEU A 32 0.12 0.61 25.81
CA LEU A 32 1.58 0.58 25.87
C LEU A 32 2.11 1.09 27.21
N GLU A 33 1.50 2.12 27.79
CA GLU A 33 1.84 2.60 29.14
C GLU A 33 1.58 1.52 30.20
N GLN A 34 0.44 0.80 30.11
CA GLN A 34 0.14 -0.33 31.00
C GLN A 34 1.16 -1.47 30.88
N LEU A 35 1.56 -1.83 29.66
CA LEU A 35 2.60 -2.84 29.43
C LEU A 35 3.94 -2.41 30.05
N GLY A 36 4.34 -1.15 29.83
CA GLY A 36 5.56 -0.59 30.43
C GLY A 36 5.54 -0.65 31.95
N ASN A 37 4.40 -0.30 32.58
CA ASN A 37 4.25 -0.37 34.03
C ASN A 37 4.32 -1.81 34.56
N THR A 38 3.71 -2.77 33.86
CA THR A 38 3.75 -4.19 34.24
C THR A 38 5.19 -4.72 34.27
N ILE A 39 5.98 -4.42 33.23
CA ILE A 39 7.39 -4.83 33.14
C ILE A 39 8.21 -4.20 34.27
N LYS A 40 7.96 -2.91 34.57
CA LYS A 40 8.66 -2.20 35.65
C LYS A 40 8.40 -2.85 37.01
N GLU A 41 7.15 -3.18 37.33
CA GLU A 41 6.78 -3.80 38.60
C GLU A 41 7.44 -5.17 38.80
N ASP A 42 7.46 -6.01 37.75
CA ASP A 42 8.08 -7.33 37.84
C ASP A 42 9.59 -7.24 38.07
N LEU A 43 10.27 -6.28 37.44
CA LEU A 43 11.71 -6.07 37.65
C LEU A 43 12.03 -5.57 39.06
N LEU A 44 11.23 -4.66 39.61
CA LEU A 44 11.36 -4.20 41.00
C LEU A 44 11.16 -5.37 41.98
N LYS A 45 10.15 -6.21 41.77
CA LYS A 45 9.89 -7.41 42.61
C LYS A 45 11.04 -8.41 42.58
N ASN A 46 11.78 -8.48 41.47
CA ASN A 46 12.93 -9.35 41.29
C ASN A 46 14.28 -8.70 41.70
N GLY A 47 14.25 -7.56 42.40
CA GLY A 47 15.44 -6.97 43.03
C GLY A 47 16.25 -6.03 42.14
N VAL A 48 15.64 -5.42 41.12
CA VAL A 48 16.25 -4.30 40.37
C VAL A 48 15.83 -2.99 41.03
N ASP A 49 16.77 -2.21 41.56
CA ASP A 49 16.45 -1.05 42.40
C ASP A 49 16.05 0.22 41.62
N ASP A 50 16.51 0.38 40.37
CA ASP A 50 16.16 1.50 39.49
C ASP A 50 15.86 0.98 38.07
N VAL A 51 14.60 1.11 37.66
CA VAL A 51 14.09 0.68 36.35
C VAL A 51 13.54 1.89 35.60
N LYS A 52 14.17 2.21 34.47
CA LYS A 52 13.73 3.26 33.53
C LYS A 52 13.42 2.63 32.19
N ILE A 53 12.18 2.84 31.72
CA ILE A 53 11.71 2.38 30.41
C ILE A 53 11.55 3.62 29.54
N LYS A 54 12.21 3.65 28.39
CA LYS A 54 12.00 4.65 27.34
C LYS A 54 11.18 4.03 26.23
N GLY A 55 9.93 4.47 26.10
CA GLY A 55 9.05 4.08 25.01
C GLY A 55 9.19 5.04 23.83
N TYR A 56 9.32 4.49 22.62
CA TYR A 56 9.25 5.24 21.37
C TYR A 56 8.08 4.69 20.56
N TYR A 57 7.10 5.55 20.29
CA TYR A 57 5.96 5.21 19.44
C TYR A 57 6.19 5.73 18.03
N THR A 58 6.08 4.84 17.06
CA THR A 58 6.05 5.20 15.64
C THR A 58 4.88 4.49 14.99
N GLU A 59 3.85 5.24 14.61
CA GLU A 59 2.85 4.75 13.67
C GLU A 59 3.53 4.53 12.32
N GLN A 60 3.46 3.30 11.84
CA GLN A 60 3.65 3.02 10.43
C GLN A 60 2.28 2.71 9.86
N LEU A 61 1.62 3.74 9.34
CA LEU A 61 0.51 3.55 8.42
C LEU A 61 1.11 2.94 7.15
N LYS A 62 1.07 1.62 7.04
CA LYS A 62 1.07 1.03 5.71
C LYS A 62 -0.30 1.37 5.15
N ALA A 63 -0.37 2.45 4.38
CA ALA A 63 -1.48 2.62 3.47
C ALA A 63 -1.55 1.32 2.67
N LYS A 64 -2.60 0.52 2.91
CA LYS A 64 -3.02 -0.43 1.91
C LYS A 64 -3.46 0.48 0.78
N HIS A 65 -2.58 0.70 -0.19
CA HIS A 65 -3.03 1.34 -1.40
C HIS A 65 -4.03 0.34 -1.98
N ASP A 66 -5.32 0.68 -1.93
CA ASP A 66 -6.29 -0.09 -2.69
C ASP A 66 -5.94 0.07 -4.17
N MET A 67 -6.16 -1.00 -4.94
CA MET A 67 -5.84 -1.03 -6.36
C MET A 67 -6.61 0.09 -7.09
N LYS A 68 -5.89 0.87 -7.88
CA LYS A 68 -6.45 1.96 -8.69
C LYS A 68 -6.30 1.65 -10.17
N TYR A 69 -7.08 2.38 -10.96
CA TYR A 69 -7.10 2.27 -12.41
C TYR A 69 -6.88 3.66 -12.99
N PHE A 70 -6.03 3.73 -14.00
CA PHE A 70 -5.65 4.98 -14.63
C PHE A 70 -5.79 4.85 -16.14
N GLU A 71 -6.27 5.92 -16.77
CA GLU A 71 -6.25 6.08 -18.22
C GLU A 71 -5.32 7.23 -18.61
N VAL A 72 -4.64 7.04 -19.73
CA VAL A 72 -3.88 8.06 -20.45
C VAL A 72 -4.26 7.95 -21.93
N ASN A 73 -4.26 9.07 -22.65
CA ASN A 73 -4.64 9.12 -24.07
C ASN A 73 -3.52 9.67 -24.97
N ASP A 74 -2.47 10.24 -24.40
CA ASP A 74 -1.36 10.87 -25.13
C ASP A 74 -0.02 10.30 -24.62
N PRO A 75 0.96 10.01 -25.50
CA PRO A 75 0.84 9.93 -26.96
C PRO A 75 -0.08 8.80 -27.47
N TYR A 76 -0.41 7.82 -26.63
CA TYR A 76 -1.30 6.71 -27.00
C TYR A 76 -2.21 6.32 -25.85
N TYR A 77 -3.32 5.65 -26.18
CA TYR A 77 -4.24 5.18 -25.15
C TYR A 77 -3.63 4.02 -24.34
N ALA A 78 -3.71 4.11 -23.02
CA ALA A 78 -3.49 2.97 -22.14
C ALA A 78 -4.45 2.95 -20.95
N LEU A 79 -4.86 1.75 -20.55
CA LEU A 79 -5.58 1.49 -19.31
C LEU A 79 -4.66 0.70 -18.38
N ILE A 80 -4.36 1.26 -17.21
CA ILE A 80 -3.31 0.75 -16.32
C ILE A 80 -3.91 0.49 -14.94
N LYS A 81 -3.54 -0.64 -14.35
CA LYS A 81 -3.92 -1.05 -13.01
C LYS A 81 -2.68 -0.97 -12.11
N ALA A 82 -2.72 -0.11 -11.08
CA ALA A 82 -1.58 0.12 -10.19
C ALA A 82 -2.02 0.65 -8.81
N TYR A 83 -1.17 0.51 -7.80
CA TYR A 83 -1.42 1.00 -6.46
C TYR A 83 -1.24 2.52 -6.32
N THR A 84 -0.37 3.12 -7.12
CA THR A 84 -0.11 4.55 -7.10
C THR A 84 0.00 5.13 -8.51
N LYS A 85 -0.17 6.45 -8.60
CA LYS A 85 -0.04 7.17 -9.88
C LYS A 85 1.38 7.06 -10.43
N GLU A 86 2.38 7.13 -9.57
CA GLU A 86 3.79 6.99 -9.92
C GLU A 86 4.08 5.61 -10.52
N LYS A 87 3.45 4.57 -9.97
CA LYS A 87 3.60 3.22 -10.50
C LYS A 87 2.87 3.04 -11.83
N ALA A 88 1.71 3.67 -12.01
CA ALA A 88 1.05 3.72 -13.31
C ALA A 88 1.92 4.44 -14.37
N MET A 89 2.58 5.54 -14.03
CA MET A 89 3.54 6.23 -14.90
C MET A 89 4.72 5.33 -15.26
N GLU A 90 5.29 4.61 -14.28
CA GLU A 90 6.40 3.68 -14.52
C GLU A 90 5.97 2.56 -15.49
N LEU A 91 4.77 2.00 -15.33
CA LEU A 91 4.24 0.98 -16.23
C LEU A 91 4.03 1.53 -17.66
N TYR A 92 3.47 2.74 -17.78
CA TYR A 92 3.26 3.36 -19.09
C TYR A 92 4.57 3.65 -19.84
N THR A 93 5.54 4.25 -19.16
CA THR A 93 6.83 4.66 -19.74
C THR A 93 7.81 3.51 -19.97
N LYS A 94 7.66 2.41 -19.23
CA LYS A 94 8.43 1.19 -19.49
C LYS A 94 8.07 0.59 -20.85
N ASP A 95 6.82 0.73 -21.25
CA ASP A 95 6.28 0.17 -22.49
C ASP A 95 6.23 1.20 -23.64
N SER A 96 6.29 2.52 -23.35
CA SER A 96 6.26 3.61 -24.33
C SER A 96 7.42 4.60 -24.13
N ALA A 97 8.24 4.80 -25.16
CA ALA A 97 9.47 5.60 -25.11
C ALA A 97 9.24 7.11 -24.88
N ASP A 98 10.09 7.69 -24.01
CA ASP A 98 10.28 9.11 -23.61
C ASP A 98 9.07 9.87 -23.03
N ASP A 99 9.14 10.21 -21.74
CA ASP A 99 8.25 11.15 -21.06
C ASP A 99 8.77 12.58 -21.24
N GLU A 100 8.06 13.40 -22.02
CA GLU A 100 8.33 14.83 -22.18
C GLU A 100 7.80 15.69 -21.00
N GLY A 101 7.39 15.07 -19.89
CA GLY A 101 7.19 15.73 -18.59
C GLY A 101 5.74 16.11 -18.24
N ASP A 102 4.78 15.85 -19.13
CA ASP A 102 3.35 16.16 -18.92
C ASP A 102 2.47 14.94 -18.58
N LEU A 103 3.03 13.73 -18.60
CA LEU A 103 2.30 12.48 -18.35
C LEU A 103 1.55 12.47 -17.00
N ALA A 104 2.13 13.10 -15.97
CA ALA A 104 1.50 13.21 -14.66
C ALA A 104 0.20 14.02 -14.69
N ASN A 105 -0.01 14.91 -15.67
CA ASN A 105 -1.25 15.67 -15.81
C ASN A 105 -2.29 14.92 -16.65
N GLU A 106 -1.84 14.03 -17.53
CA GLU A 106 -2.69 13.30 -18.48
C GLU A 106 -3.27 12.01 -17.91
N LEU A 107 -2.57 11.39 -16.96
CA LEU A 107 -3.07 10.23 -16.21
C LEU A 107 -4.26 10.62 -15.34
N THR A 108 -5.42 10.06 -15.71
CA THR A 108 -6.71 10.25 -15.06
C THR A 108 -7.10 8.97 -14.31
N GLU A 109 -7.41 9.07 -13.02
CA GLU A 109 -7.92 7.94 -12.23
C GLU A 109 -9.37 7.62 -12.65
N VAL A 110 -9.66 6.35 -12.88
CA VAL A 110 -10.98 5.83 -13.27
C VAL A 110 -11.45 4.74 -12.31
N GLY A 111 -12.74 4.43 -12.31
CA GLY A 111 -13.32 3.42 -11.43
C GLY A 111 -13.10 1.98 -11.92
N GLU A 112 -13.02 1.03 -10.99
CA GLU A 112 -12.85 -0.41 -11.27
C GLU A 112 -13.88 -0.97 -12.25
N ILE A 113 -15.18 -0.68 -12.05
CA ILE A 113 -16.26 -1.16 -12.93
C ILE A 113 -16.05 -0.65 -14.36
N TYR A 114 -15.64 0.62 -14.49
CA TYR A 114 -15.35 1.22 -15.79
C TYR A 114 -14.15 0.52 -16.44
N ALA A 115 -13.05 0.32 -15.70
CA ALA A 115 -11.87 -0.38 -16.20
C ALA A 115 -12.18 -1.81 -16.65
N ALA A 116 -12.94 -2.57 -15.86
CA ALA A 116 -13.37 -3.93 -16.20
C ALA A 116 -14.24 -3.97 -17.47
N MET A 117 -15.17 -3.02 -17.60
CA MET A 117 -16.02 -2.91 -18.80
C MET A 117 -15.23 -2.50 -20.04
N ARG A 118 -14.22 -1.64 -19.90
CA ARG A 118 -13.35 -1.22 -21.00
C ARG A 118 -12.45 -2.37 -21.44
N TYR A 119 -11.76 -3.00 -20.49
CA TYR A 119 -10.86 -4.13 -20.73
C TYR A 119 -11.58 -5.30 -21.41
N GLY A 120 -12.73 -5.72 -20.90
CA GLY A 120 -13.46 -6.86 -21.48
C GLY A 120 -14.18 -6.58 -22.81
N ARG A 121 -14.21 -5.33 -23.28
CA ARG A 121 -14.87 -4.94 -24.54
C ARG A 121 -13.89 -4.44 -25.59
N ALA A 122 -12.61 -4.31 -25.25
CA ALA A 122 -11.58 -3.99 -26.21
C ALA A 122 -11.14 -5.28 -26.94
N PRO A 123 -11.10 -5.27 -28.28
CA PRO A 123 -10.50 -6.37 -29.03
C PRO A 123 -9.00 -6.42 -28.75
N GLY A 124 -8.47 -7.61 -28.52
CA GLY A 124 -7.03 -7.85 -28.49
C GLY A 124 -6.40 -7.77 -29.88
N GLU A 125 -5.11 -8.03 -29.96
CA GLU A 125 -4.33 -8.04 -31.21
C GLU A 125 -4.92 -8.97 -32.28
N ASP A 126 -5.49 -10.10 -31.85
CA ASP A 126 -6.14 -11.11 -32.67
C ASP A 126 -7.56 -10.73 -33.12
N LYS A 127 -8.03 -9.54 -32.69
CA LYS A 127 -9.40 -9.01 -32.87
C LYS A 127 -10.48 -9.74 -32.08
N ASP A 128 -10.09 -10.69 -31.22
CA ASP A 128 -10.99 -11.36 -30.32
C ASP A 128 -11.08 -10.58 -28.99
N LEU A 129 -12.20 -10.74 -28.28
CA LEU A 129 -12.37 -10.14 -26.97
C LEU A 129 -11.71 -11.02 -25.91
N VAL A 130 -11.08 -10.37 -24.92
CA VAL A 130 -10.58 -11.07 -23.74
C VAL A 130 -11.75 -11.82 -23.07
N PRO A 131 -11.64 -13.14 -22.82
CA PRO A 131 -12.68 -13.89 -22.15
C PRO A 131 -13.02 -13.28 -20.78
N LEU A 132 -14.30 -13.19 -20.43
CA LEU A 132 -14.75 -12.61 -19.15
C LEU A 132 -14.03 -13.20 -17.93
N LYS A 133 -13.70 -14.49 -17.97
CA LYS A 133 -12.97 -15.15 -16.87
C LYS A 133 -11.56 -14.57 -16.67
N GLU A 134 -10.89 -14.20 -17.76
CA GLU A 134 -9.57 -13.58 -17.71
C GLU A 134 -9.69 -12.11 -17.27
N VAL A 135 -10.65 -11.37 -17.80
CA VAL A 135 -10.98 -10.01 -17.32
C VAL A 135 -11.17 -9.99 -15.80
N LEU A 136 -11.98 -10.90 -15.26
CA LEU A 136 -12.21 -10.98 -13.81
C LEU A 136 -10.93 -11.34 -13.05
N LYS A 137 -10.13 -12.28 -13.57
CA LYS A 137 -8.87 -12.68 -12.96
C LYS A 137 -7.89 -11.50 -12.87
N ASP A 138 -7.75 -10.73 -13.95
CA ASP A 138 -6.75 -9.68 -14.04
C ASP A 138 -7.21 -8.41 -13.30
N ILE A 139 -8.50 -8.10 -13.29
CA ILE A 139 -9.07 -7.02 -12.48
C ILE A 139 -8.94 -7.32 -10.97
N THR A 140 -9.21 -8.56 -10.54
CA THR A 140 -9.22 -8.93 -9.11
C THR A 140 -7.86 -9.36 -8.55
N SER A 141 -6.83 -9.49 -9.39
CA SER A 141 -5.49 -9.83 -8.91
C SER A 141 -4.86 -8.69 -8.12
N ASP A 142 -3.85 -8.98 -7.31
CA ASP A 142 -3.04 -7.95 -6.64
C ASP A 142 -1.88 -7.44 -7.54
N GLU A 143 -1.81 -7.91 -8.78
CA GLU A 143 -0.75 -7.58 -9.74
C GLU A 143 -1.03 -6.26 -10.45
N GLU A 144 0.01 -5.43 -10.56
CA GLU A 144 0.00 -4.17 -11.30
C GLU A 144 0.39 -4.43 -12.75
N MET A 145 -0.40 -3.95 -13.70
CA MET A 145 -0.19 -4.23 -15.13
C MET A 145 -0.88 -3.22 -16.03
N VAL A 146 -0.41 -3.16 -17.27
CA VAL A 146 -1.13 -2.51 -18.37
C VAL A 146 -2.21 -3.48 -18.86
N LEU A 147 -3.47 -3.08 -18.73
CA LEU A 147 -4.63 -3.86 -19.15
C LEU A 147 -4.91 -3.69 -20.65
N LEU A 148 -4.78 -2.46 -21.14
CA LEU A 148 -4.97 -2.12 -22.56
C LEU A 148 -3.89 -1.15 -22.99
N THR A 149 -3.46 -1.32 -24.23
CA THR A 149 -2.72 -0.32 -25.02
C THR A 149 -3.43 -0.11 -26.34
N ASP A 150 -3.20 1.03 -26.97
CA ASP A 150 -3.64 1.23 -28.35
C ASP A 150 -3.06 0.12 -29.24
N GLY A 151 -3.91 -0.46 -30.09
CA GLY A 151 -3.51 -1.54 -30.98
C GLY A 151 -2.58 -1.06 -32.10
N ASP A 152 -2.60 0.24 -32.41
CA ASP A 152 -1.76 0.84 -33.45
C ASP A 152 -0.27 1.02 -33.01
N LEU A 153 0.04 0.71 -31.74
CA LEU A 153 1.41 0.72 -31.19
C LEU A 153 2.18 -0.60 -31.37
N LEU A 154 1.54 -1.66 -31.89
CA LEU A 154 2.06 -3.03 -31.94
C LEU A 154 2.33 -3.51 -33.38
#